data_AF-A0AA96EMX5-F1
#
_entry.id   AF-A0AA96EMX5-F1
#
_cell.length_a   1.000
_cell.length_b   1.000
_cell.length_c   1.000
_cell.angle_alpha   90.00
_cell.angle_beta   90.00
_cell.angle_gamma   90.00
#
_symmetry.space_group_name_H-M   'P 1'
#
loop_
_entity.id
_entity.type
_entity.pdbx_description
1 polymer ?
#
loop_
_entity_poly.entity_id
_entity_poly.type
_entity_poly.pdbx_seq_one_letter_code
_entity_poly.pdbx_strand_id
1 'polypeptide(L)'
;MSVSTTCPRKPTYAGEVAVFRNPLRRSTFLADIAVRDKHGHLGWEPLAQDDPRARAAIAKQAKKNTGDTEMPNLKTVEGRREALRQADVSLRIEDLERDQASEAVFEAWVQGQVSEQEAIAQLLAD
;
A
#
# COMPACT_ATOMS: atom_id res chain seq x y z
N MET A 1 -38.15 -5.35 38.61
CA MET A 1 -36.90 -4.99 37.89
C MET A 1 -36.16 -6.28 37.58
N SER A 2 -36.08 -6.69 36.32
CA SER A 2 -35.14 -7.74 35.85
C SER A 2 -34.76 -7.43 34.41
N VAL A 3 -33.64 -6.75 34.23
CA VAL A 3 -33.04 -6.47 32.92
C VAL A 3 -32.24 -7.71 32.53
N SER A 4 -32.80 -8.55 31.66
CA SER A 4 -32.05 -9.61 30.97
C SER A 4 -31.03 -8.94 30.04
N THR A 5 -29.80 -8.81 30.52
CA THR A 5 -28.63 -8.43 29.72
C THR A 5 -28.19 -9.66 28.92
N THR A 6 -28.84 -9.89 27.78
CA THR A 6 -28.41 -10.90 26.82
C THR A 6 -27.05 -10.46 26.26
N CYS A 7 -26.04 -11.31 26.48
CA CYS A 7 -24.64 -11.14 26.10
C CYS A 7 -24.45 -10.55 24.68
N PRO A 8 -23.41 -9.72 24.46
CA PRO A 8 -23.12 -9.19 23.12
C PRO A 8 -22.94 -10.37 22.14
N ARG A 9 -23.71 -10.36 21.04
CA ARG A 9 -23.55 -11.30 19.93
C ARG A 9 -22.06 -11.37 19.59
N LYS A 10 -21.42 -12.52 19.82
CA LYS A 10 -20.08 -12.77 19.28
C LYS A 10 -20.12 -12.42 17.79
N PRO A 11 -19.18 -11.66 17.24
CA PRO A 11 -19.10 -11.45 15.80
C PRO A 11 -19.02 -12.82 15.14
N THR A 12 -20.07 -13.21 14.42
CA THR A 12 -20.11 -14.48 13.72
C THR A 12 -19.39 -14.27 12.41
N TYR A 13 -18.07 -14.39 12.44
CA TYR A 13 -17.21 -14.26 11.27
C TYR A 13 -17.49 -15.33 10.19
N ALA A 14 -18.36 -16.32 10.43
CA ALA A 14 -18.65 -17.38 9.47
C ALA A 14 -19.29 -16.79 8.20
N GLY A 15 -18.66 -17.01 7.05
CA GLY A 15 -19.03 -16.43 5.76
C GLY A 15 -18.34 -15.11 5.43
N GLU A 16 -17.55 -14.53 6.35
CA GLU A 16 -16.72 -13.37 6.05
C GLU A 16 -15.55 -13.74 5.15
N VAL A 17 -15.25 -12.87 4.19
CA VAL A 17 -14.13 -13.03 3.27
C VAL A 17 -13.04 -12.02 3.63
N ALA A 18 -11.88 -12.51 4.03
CA ALA A 18 -10.69 -11.71 4.25
C ALA A 18 -9.88 -11.64 2.95
N VAL A 19 -9.39 -10.46 2.60
CA VAL A 19 -8.53 -10.25 1.43
C VAL A 19 -7.17 -9.77 1.89
N PHE A 20 -6.12 -10.42 1.41
CA PHE A 20 -4.75 -10.06 1.76
C PHE A 20 -3.85 -10.13 0.52
N ARG A 21 -2.67 -9.53 0.65
CA ARG A 21 -1.68 -9.47 -0.42
C ARG A 21 -0.86 -10.74 -0.42
N ASN A 22 -0.66 -11.36 -1.59
CA ASN A 22 0.18 -12.54 -1.69
C ASN A 22 1.64 -12.18 -1.33
N PRO A 23 2.27 -12.87 -0.35
CA PRO A 23 3.64 -12.56 0.08
C PRO A 23 4.69 -12.84 -1.01
N LEU A 24 4.42 -13.79 -1.91
CA LEU A 24 5.31 -14.17 -3.01
C LEU A 24 5.10 -13.35 -4.28
N ARG A 25 3.90 -12.76 -4.46
CA ARG A 25 3.54 -11.95 -5.63
C ARG A 25 2.79 -10.70 -5.21
N ARG A 26 3.52 -9.59 -5.05
CA ARG A 26 2.97 -8.31 -4.58
C ARG A 26 1.85 -7.74 -5.48
N SER A 27 1.74 -8.17 -6.73
CA SER A 27 0.65 -7.76 -7.63
C SER A 27 -0.63 -8.59 -7.48
N THR A 28 -0.62 -9.65 -6.68
CA THR A 28 -1.73 -10.60 -6.56
C THR A 28 -2.40 -10.48 -5.19
N PHE A 29 -3.72 -10.39 -5.18
CA PHE A 29 -4.53 -10.51 -3.96
C PHE A 29 -5.08 -11.94 -3.84
N LEU A 30 -5.15 -12.42 -2.61
CA LEU A 30 -5.76 -13.69 -2.23
C LEU A 30 -6.94 -13.40 -1.31
N ALA A 31 -7.90 -14.32 -1.30
CA ALA A 31 -9.09 -14.21 -0.47
C ALA A 31 -9.30 -15.52 0.28
N ASP A 32 -9.53 -15.43 1.58
CA ASP A 32 -9.89 -16.55 2.44
C ASP A 32 -11.30 -16.33 2.98
N ILE A 33 -12.07 -17.40 3.14
CA ILE A 33 -13.38 -17.38 3.76
C ILE A 33 -13.32 -18.02 5.14
N ALA A 34 -13.97 -17.38 6.10
CA ALA A 34 -14.14 -17.95 7.43
C ALA A 34 -15.25 -19.02 7.40
N VAL A 35 -14.89 -20.28 7.64
CA VAL A 35 -15.77 -21.45 7.61
C VAL A 35 -15.81 -22.08 9.00
N ARG A 36 -16.96 -22.65 9.38
CA ARG A 36 -17.06 -23.48 10.59
C ARG A 36 -16.86 -24.94 10.22
N ASP A 37 -15.99 -25.62 10.94
CA ASP A 37 -15.87 -27.07 10.83
C ASP A 37 -17.11 -27.78 11.41
N LYS A 38 -17.17 -29.11 11.22
CA LYS A 38 -18.24 -29.97 11.75
C LYS A 38 -18.33 -29.99 13.28
N HIS A 39 -17.32 -29.49 13.99
CA HIS A 39 -17.25 -29.38 15.45
C HIS A 39 -17.62 -27.97 15.94
N GLY A 40 -17.90 -27.04 15.02
CA GLY A 40 -18.26 -25.66 15.31
C GLY A 40 -17.07 -24.72 15.51
N HIS A 41 -15.84 -25.17 15.28
CA HIS A 41 -14.64 -24.32 15.30
C HIS A 41 -14.58 -23.45 14.06
N LEU A 42 -14.14 -22.21 14.24
CA LEU A 42 -13.96 -21.26 13.14
C LEU A 42 -12.55 -21.41 12.57
N GLY A 43 -12.44 -21.65 11.27
CA GLY A 43 -11.20 -21.66 10.50
C GLY A 43 -11.27 -20.75 9.29
N TRP A 44 -10.14 -20.51 8.64
CA TRP A 44 -10.05 -19.78 7.37
C TRP A 44 -9.64 -20.76 6.27
N GLU A 45 -10.39 -20.75 5.18
CA GLU A 45 -10.13 -21.58 4.01
C GLU A 45 -9.87 -20.71 2.78
N PRO A 46 -8.88 -21.05 1.94
CA PRO A 46 -8.58 -20.28 0.75
C PRO A 46 -9.72 -20.40 -0.26
N LEU A 47 -10.18 -19.26 -0.77
CA LEU A 47 -11.07 -19.23 -1.92
C LEU A 47 -10.26 -19.29 -3.21
N ALA A 48 -10.78 -20.03 -4.19
CA ALA A 48 -10.24 -20.01 -5.53
C ALA A 48 -10.39 -18.61 -6.16
N GLN A 49 -9.44 -18.22 -7.00
CA GLN A 49 -9.41 -16.86 -7.59
C GLN A 49 -10.59 -16.60 -8.55
N ASP A 50 -11.16 -17.64 -9.12
CA ASP A 50 -12.33 -17.62 -9.99
C ASP A 50 -13.65 -17.58 -9.21
N ASP A 51 -13.62 -17.80 -7.88
CA ASP A 51 -14.81 -17.72 -7.05
C ASP A 51 -15.41 -16.28 -7.08
N PRO A 52 -16.72 -16.13 -7.36
CA PRO A 52 -17.34 -14.81 -7.45
C PRO A 52 -17.27 -14.01 -6.15
N ARG A 53 -17.24 -14.67 -4.99
CA ARG A 53 -17.10 -14.03 -3.67
C ARG A 53 -15.69 -13.48 -3.47
N ALA A 54 -14.67 -14.26 -3.87
CA ALA A 54 -13.28 -13.82 -3.87
C ALA A 54 -13.09 -12.61 -4.80
N ARG A 55 -13.60 -12.67 -6.03
CA ARG A 55 -13.53 -11.56 -7.00
C ARG A 55 -14.19 -10.29 -6.49
N ALA A 56 -15.38 -10.39 -5.89
CA ALA A 56 -16.09 -9.24 -5.34
C ALA A 56 -15.35 -8.62 -4.15
N ALA A 57 -14.82 -9.44 -3.24
CA ALA A 57 -14.05 -8.98 -2.09
C ALA A 57 -12.74 -8.31 -2.51
N ILE A 58 -11.99 -8.92 -3.44
CA ILE A 58 -10.75 -8.37 -3.99
C ILE A 58 -11.02 -7.05 -4.73
N ALA A 59 -12.07 -6.98 -5.55
CA ALA A 59 -12.44 -5.74 -6.25
C ALA A 59 -12.82 -4.61 -5.26
N LYS A 60 -13.52 -4.94 -4.16
CA LYS A 60 -13.84 -3.98 -3.10
C LYS A 60 -12.59 -3.52 -2.35
N GLN A 61 -11.65 -4.42 -2.07
CA GLN A 61 -10.38 -4.09 -1.41
C GLN A 61 -9.47 -3.26 -2.32
N ALA A 62 -9.40 -3.59 -3.62
CA ALA A 62 -8.70 -2.79 -4.61
C ALA A 62 -9.25 -1.37 -4.64
N LYS A 63 -10.58 -1.19 -4.70
CA LYS A 63 -11.23 0.13 -4.66
C LYS A 63 -10.97 0.91 -3.36
N LYS A 64 -10.91 0.25 -2.20
CA LYS A 64 -10.52 0.90 -0.94
C LYS A 64 -9.07 1.39 -0.98
N ASN A 65 -8.16 0.59 -1.53
CA ASN A 65 -6.78 1.04 -1.75
C ASN A 65 -6.67 2.14 -2.83
N THR A 66 -7.65 2.25 -3.73
CA THR A 66 -7.77 3.38 -4.69
C THR A 66 -8.50 4.59 -4.08
N GLY A 67 -9.13 4.44 -2.91
CA GLY A 67 -9.91 5.47 -2.23
C GLY A 67 -9.11 6.36 -1.27
N ASP A 68 -7.90 5.96 -0.87
CA ASP A 68 -6.95 6.77 -0.09
C ASP A 68 -6.06 7.66 -0.97
N THR A 69 -6.62 8.18 -2.08
CA THR A 69 -5.93 9.12 -2.98
C THR A 69 -5.93 10.56 -2.44
N GLU A 70 -6.04 10.76 -1.12
CA GLU A 70 -5.96 12.10 -0.50
C GLU A 70 -4.94 12.20 0.65
N MET A 71 -4.07 11.20 0.82
CA MET A 71 -2.81 11.36 1.58
C MET A 71 -1.51 10.96 0.85
N PRO A 72 -1.36 11.11 -0.49
CA PRO A 72 -0.10 10.80 -1.15
C PRO A 72 1.00 11.84 -0.87
N ASN A 73 0.71 13.13 -0.74
CA ASN A 73 1.79 14.14 -0.81
C ASN A 73 2.87 14.03 0.29
N LEU A 74 2.52 13.74 1.54
CA LEU A 74 3.54 13.67 2.62
C LEU A 74 4.42 12.41 2.55
N LYS A 75 3.82 11.22 2.34
CA LYS A 75 4.58 9.97 2.20
C LYS A 75 5.44 9.96 0.92
N THR A 76 4.99 10.65 -0.13
CA THR A 76 5.74 10.73 -1.39
C THR A 76 6.91 11.70 -1.29
N VAL A 77 6.75 12.84 -0.61
CA VAL A 77 7.84 13.81 -0.36
C VAL A 77 8.91 13.19 0.54
N GLU A 78 8.53 12.53 1.65
CA GLU A 78 9.48 11.84 2.53
C GLU A 78 10.25 10.73 1.78
N GLY A 79 9.54 9.95 0.94
CA GLY A 79 10.17 8.92 0.11
C GLY A 79 11.15 9.49 -0.92
N ARG A 80 10.79 10.59 -1.60
CA ARG A 80 11.68 11.27 -2.56
C ARG A 80 12.90 11.87 -1.86
N ARG A 81 12.71 12.44 -0.67
CA ARG A 81 13.80 13.02 0.13
C ARG A 81 14.77 11.97 0.66
N GLU A 82 14.27 10.80 1.05
CA GLU A 82 15.11 9.66 1.42
C GLU A 82 15.91 9.14 0.23
N ALA A 83 15.30 9.02 -0.96
CA ALA A 83 16.02 8.63 -2.17
C ALA A 83 17.16 9.61 -2.51
N LEU A 84 16.91 10.93 -2.38
CA LEU A 84 17.93 11.96 -2.56
C LEU A 84 19.09 11.80 -1.56
N ARG A 85 18.77 11.55 -0.28
CA ARG A 85 19.78 11.33 0.76
C ARG A 85 20.65 10.10 0.47
N GLN A 86 20.08 9.03 -0.07
CA GLN A 86 20.85 7.85 -0.45
C GLN A 86 21.75 8.10 -1.67
N ALA A 87 21.28 8.88 -2.64
CA ALA A 87 22.10 9.34 -3.76
C ALA A 87 23.27 10.21 -3.26
N ASP A 88 23.04 11.11 -2.30
CA ASP A 88 24.09 11.93 -1.67
C ASP A 88 25.16 11.11 -0.98
N VAL A 89 24.74 10.10 -0.22
CA VAL A 89 25.69 9.22 0.45
C VAL A 89 26.56 8.50 -0.58
N SER A 90 25.96 8.04 -1.69
CA SER A 90 26.70 7.41 -2.79
C SER A 90 27.71 8.35 -3.44
N LEU A 91 27.31 9.59 -3.74
CA LEU A 91 28.21 10.60 -4.31
C LEU A 91 29.38 10.94 -3.39
N ARG A 92 29.12 11.10 -2.08
CA ARG A 92 30.17 11.37 -1.09
C ARG A 92 31.15 10.21 -0.91
N ILE A 93 30.71 8.96 -1.09
CA ILE A 93 31.61 7.80 -1.09
C ILE A 93 32.62 7.90 -2.26
N GLU A 94 32.20 8.51 -3.37
CA GLU A 94 33.03 8.73 -4.56
C GLU A 94 33.77 10.09 -4.54
N ASP A 95 33.76 10.83 -3.41
CA ASP A 95 34.28 12.21 -3.29
C ASP A 95 33.68 13.19 -4.33
N LEU A 96 32.44 12.94 -4.74
CA LEU A 96 31.66 13.79 -5.64
C LEU A 96 30.63 14.61 -4.86
N GLU A 97 30.42 15.85 -5.29
CA GLU A 97 29.37 16.73 -4.80
C GLU A 97 28.38 17.07 -5.92
N ARG A 98 27.11 17.28 -5.55
CA ARG A 98 26.11 17.77 -6.50
C ARG A 98 26.39 19.23 -6.81
N ASP A 99 26.24 19.60 -8.07
CA ASP A 99 26.26 21.00 -8.46
C ASP A 99 25.00 21.74 -7.95
N GLN A 100 25.10 23.06 -7.86
CA GLN A 100 24.05 23.91 -7.31
C GLN A 100 22.81 24.04 -8.21
N ALA A 101 22.96 23.85 -9.53
CA ALA A 101 21.86 23.90 -10.49
C ALA A 101 20.98 22.64 -10.37
N SER A 102 21.61 21.49 -10.26
CA SER A 102 21.01 20.19 -10.00
C SER A 102 20.22 20.17 -8.68
N GLU A 103 20.71 20.84 -7.64
CA GLU A 103 20.02 20.91 -6.34
C GLU A 103 18.62 21.54 -6.45
N ALA A 104 18.46 22.60 -7.23
CA ALA A 104 17.18 23.27 -7.42
C ALA A 104 16.15 22.35 -8.13
N VAL A 105 16.60 21.60 -9.13
CA VAL A 105 15.76 20.64 -9.88
C VAL A 105 15.32 19.49 -8.97
N PHE A 106 16.23 18.98 -8.15
CA PHE A 106 15.92 17.91 -7.20
C PHE A 106 14.93 18.34 -6.11
N GLU A 107 15.07 19.57 -5.57
CA GLU A 107 14.10 20.10 -4.59
C GLU A 107 12.71 20.30 -5.21
N ALA A 108 12.64 20.78 -6.45
CA ALA A 108 11.37 20.88 -7.18
C ALA A 108 10.72 19.50 -7.38
N TRP A 109 11.52 18.47 -7.67
CA TRP A 109 11.04 17.08 -7.80
C TRP A 109 10.57 16.50 -6.46
N VAL A 110 11.32 16.71 -5.38
CA VAL A 110 10.97 16.28 -4.02
C VAL A 110 9.65 16.90 -3.59
N GLN A 111 9.45 18.19 -3.83
CA GLN A 111 8.21 18.92 -3.53
C GLN A 111 7.05 18.56 -4.46
N GLY A 112 7.32 17.82 -5.55
CA GLY A 112 6.34 17.41 -6.53
C GLY A 112 5.85 18.53 -7.45
N GLN A 113 6.65 19.60 -7.58
CA GLN A 113 6.43 20.68 -8.52
C GLN A 113 6.75 20.26 -9.96
N VAL A 114 7.68 19.32 -10.12
CA VAL A 114 8.03 18.69 -11.40
C VAL A 114 7.97 17.17 -11.29
N SER A 115 7.63 16.51 -12.40
CA SER A 115 7.70 15.05 -12.52
C SER A 115 9.15 14.57 -12.61
N GLU A 116 9.37 13.27 -12.41
CA GLU A 116 10.71 12.66 -12.54
C GLU A 116 11.27 12.81 -13.97
N GLN A 117 10.41 12.67 -14.99
CA GLN A 117 10.81 12.82 -16.39
C GLN A 117 11.22 14.26 -16.72
N GLU A 118 10.49 15.24 -16.18
CA GLU A 118 10.83 16.66 -16.34
C GLU A 118 12.11 17.03 -15.59
N ALA A 119 12.33 16.49 -14.40
CA ALA A 119 13.56 16.67 -13.64
C ALA A 119 14.77 16.12 -14.41
N ILE A 120 14.68 14.91 -14.96
CA ILE A 120 15.73 14.31 -15.78
C ILE A 120 16.00 15.16 -17.04
N ALA A 121 14.95 15.62 -17.71
CA ALA A 121 15.10 16.45 -18.90
C ALA A 121 15.82 17.78 -18.60
N GLN A 122 15.56 18.39 -17.43
CA GLN A 122 16.24 19.61 -17.00
C GLN A 122 17.71 19.34 -16.65
N LEU A 123 18.00 18.26 -15.92
CA LEU A 123 19.38 17.89 -15.56
C LEU A 123 20.25 17.50 -16.78
N LEU A 124 19.65 17.07 -17.89
CA LEU A 124 20.37 16.73 -19.12
C LEU A 124 20.52 17.92 -20.09
N ALA A 125 19.81 19.01 -19.85
CA ALA A 125 19.84 20.20 -20.70
C ALA A 125 20.92 21.20 -20.29
N ASP A 126 21.39 21.13 -19.04
CA ASP A 126 22.57 21.83 -18.49
C ASP A 126 23.86 21.03 -18.72
#